data_AF-A0A1V3XGB5-F1
#
_entry.id   AF-A0A1V3XGB5-F1
#
_cell.length_a   1.000
_cell.length_b   1.000
_cell.length_c   1.000
_cell.angle_alpha   90.00
_cell.angle_beta   90.00
_cell.angle_gamma   90.00
#
_symmetry.space_group_name_H-M   'P 1'
#
loop_
_entity.id
_entity.type
_entity.pdbx_description
1 polymer ?
#
loop_
_entity_poly.entity_id
_entity_poly.type
_entity_poly.pdbx_seq_one_letter_code
_entity_poly.pdbx_strand_id
1 'polypeptide(L)'
;MGCGHGVAATLAGKQITVDGHEGEVRDGSLSLSAWSENDTPELRELTGIALRLSPLRAHATGDYPRLEDHSEAAVRAAMTAGHRDVVSDTPLIAMLHALRASAD
;
A
#
# COMPACT_ATOMS: atom_id res chain seq x y z
N MET A 1 -1.12 -6.94 22.60
CA MET A 1 -1.23 -5.54 23.05
C MET A 1 -2.09 -5.52 24.31
N GLY A 2 -1.47 -5.62 25.48
CA GLY A 2 -2.18 -5.51 26.76
C GLY A 2 -1.93 -4.12 27.33
N CYS A 3 -2.84 -3.18 27.11
CA CYS A 3 -2.80 -1.91 27.81
C CYS A 3 -2.95 -2.20 29.31
N GLY A 4 -1.96 -1.83 30.13
CA GLY A 4 -1.97 -2.08 31.57
C GLY A 4 -3.30 -1.72 32.22
N HIS A 5 -3.73 -2.53 33.19
CA HIS A 5 -5.03 -2.42 33.85
C HIS A 5 -5.25 -0.98 34.36
N GLY A 6 -6.25 -0.28 33.81
CA GLY A 6 -6.60 1.11 34.17
C GLY A 6 -6.40 2.16 33.06
N VAL A 7 -5.55 1.90 32.06
CA VAL A 7 -5.30 2.85 30.95
C VAL A 7 -6.53 3.02 30.06
N ALA A 8 -7.28 1.94 29.80
CA ALA A 8 -8.49 1.98 28.98
C ALA A 8 -9.60 2.85 29.60
N ALA A 9 -9.72 2.91 30.93
CA ALA A 9 -10.72 3.72 31.62
C ALA A 9 -10.40 5.22 31.53
N THR A 10 -9.13 5.60 31.60
CA THR A 10 -8.67 7.00 31.52
C THR A 10 -8.70 7.58 30.10
N LEU A 11 -8.67 6.70 29.09
CA LEU A 11 -8.68 7.04 27.67
C LEU A 11 -10.07 6.95 27.03
N ALA A 12 -11.06 6.45 27.77
CA ALA A 12 -12.42 6.33 27.26
C ALA A 12 -12.96 7.68 26.80
N GLY A 13 -13.31 7.78 25.52
CA GLY A 13 -13.84 9.00 24.89
C GLY A 13 -12.80 10.04 24.47
N LYS A 14 -11.49 9.77 24.62
CA LYS A 14 -10.41 10.66 24.16
C LYS A 14 -9.81 10.17 22.85
N GLN A 15 -9.49 11.11 21.95
CA GLN A 15 -8.70 10.82 20.76
C GLN A 15 -7.22 10.97 21.13
N ILE A 16 -6.47 9.90 20.94
CA ILE A 16 -5.06 9.81 21.35
C ILE A 16 -4.19 9.29 20.22
N THR A 17 -2.90 9.62 20.29
CA THR A 17 -1.87 9.06 19.44
C THR A 17 -1.01 8.10 20.26
N VAL A 18 -0.74 6.90 19.72
CA VAL A 18 0.14 5.92 20.37
C VAL A 18 1.41 5.76 19.55
N ASP A 19 2.55 5.90 20.21
CA ASP A 19 3.86 5.61 19.63
C ASP A 19 4.01 4.11 19.36
N GLY A 20 4.28 3.72 18.11
CA GLY A 20 4.43 2.32 17.72
C GLY A 20 5.73 1.66 18.18
N HIS A 21 6.70 2.43 18.68
CA HIS A 21 7.98 1.91 19.17
C HIS A 21 7.98 1.71 20.69
N GLU A 22 7.67 2.77 21.43
CA GLU A 22 7.72 2.80 22.90
C GLU A 22 6.35 2.55 23.55
N GLY A 23 5.24 2.68 22.80
CA GLY A 23 3.88 2.58 23.35
C GLY A 23 3.41 3.82 24.11
N GLU A 24 4.13 4.95 24.01
CA GLU A 24 3.77 6.21 24.66
C GLU A 24 2.43 6.76 24.12
N VAL A 25 1.54 7.19 25.02
CA VAL A 25 0.23 7.76 24.68
C VAL A 25 0.28 9.28 24.79
N ARG A 26 0.03 9.98 23.69
CA ARG A 26 0.02 11.45 23.60
C ARG A 26 -1.39 11.96 23.35
N ASP A 27 -1.73 13.09 23.97
CA ASP A 27 -3.04 13.74 23.81
C ASP A 27 -3.15 14.39 22.42
N GLY A 28 -4.34 14.31 21.83
CA GLY A 28 -4.61 14.77 20.47
C GLY A 28 -4.36 13.74 19.37
N SER A 29 -4.93 14.00 18.19
CA SER A 29 -4.79 13.15 17.01
C SER A 29 -3.72 13.68 16.06
N LEU A 30 -2.74 12.84 15.73
CA LEU A 30 -2.06 13.00 14.46
C LEU A 30 -3.11 12.90 13.35
N SER A 31 -3.15 13.92 12.47
CA SER A 31 -4.03 13.88 11.32
C SER A 31 -3.58 12.73 10.42
N LEU A 32 -4.48 11.78 10.17
CA LEU A 32 -4.22 10.70 9.22
C LEU A 32 -4.14 11.30 7.82
N SER A 33 -2.93 11.42 7.28
CA SER A 33 -2.73 11.66 5.85
C SER A 33 -2.79 10.32 5.13
N ALA A 34 -3.74 10.15 4.20
CA ALA A 34 -3.68 9.04 3.26
C ALA A 34 -2.54 9.31 2.27
N TRP A 35 -1.57 8.40 2.19
CA TRP A 35 -0.49 8.49 1.24
C TRP A 35 -0.92 7.83 -0.07
N SER A 36 -0.65 8.49 -1.19
CA SER A 36 -1.02 7.98 -2.50
C SER A 36 0.10 8.25 -3.50
N GLU A 37 0.16 7.44 -4.54
CA GLU A 37 1.11 7.59 -5.66
C GLU A 37 0.90 8.92 -6.42
N ASN A 38 -0.29 9.52 -6.28
CA ASN A 38 -0.66 10.79 -6.91
C ASN A 38 -0.27 11.99 -6.05
N ASP A 39 -0.39 11.88 -4.72
CA ASP A 39 -0.30 13.01 -3.80
C ASP A 39 1.02 13.04 -3.01
N THR A 40 1.78 11.94 -3.04
CA THR A 40 3.06 11.81 -2.33
C THR A 40 4.23 11.70 -3.32
N PRO A 41 5.11 12.72 -3.41
CA PRO A 41 6.23 12.75 -4.37
C PRO A 41 7.12 11.50 -4.34
N GLU A 42 7.41 11.00 -3.14
CA GLU A 42 8.26 9.83 -2.91
C GLU A 42 7.62 8.56 -3.49
N LEU A 43 6.29 8.41 -3.33
CA LEU A 43 5.56 7.29 -3.90
C LEU A 43 5.45 7.40 -5.43
N ARG A 44 5.36 8.61 -5.97
CA ARG A 44 5.40 8.83 -7.43
C ARG A 44 6.75 8.45 -8.02
N GLU A 45 7.85 8.82 -7.36
CA GLU A 45 9.20 8.44 -7.78
C GLU A 45 9.37 6.92 -7.74
N LEU A 46 8.95 6.29 -6.64
CA LEU A 46 8.98 4.84 -6.48
C LEU A 46 8.13 4.13 -7.55
N THR A 47 6.96 4.67 -7.90
CA THR A 47 6.13 4.17 -9.01
C THR A 47 6.87 4.22 -10.33
N GLY A 48 7.60 5.31 -10.61
CA GLY A 48 8.43 5.44 -11.80
C GLY A 48 9.59 4.43 -11.84
N ILE A 49 10.20 4.11 -10.70
CA ILE A 49 11.22 3.06 -10.58
C ILE A 49 10.59 1.69 -10.86
N ALA A 50 9.48 1.37 -10.18
CA ALA A 50 8.78 0.11 -10.34
C ALA A 50 8.34 -0.11 -11.79
N LEU A 51 7.84 0.92 -12.48
CA LEU A 51 7.42 0.84 -13.89
C LEU A 51 8.55 0.45 -14.84
N ARG A 52 9.81 0.84 -14.54
CA ARG A 52 10.97 0.48 -15.36
C ARG A 52 11.45 -0.95 -15.12
N LEU A 53 11.26 -1.47 -13.92
CA LEU A 53 11.81 -2.75 -13.48
C LEU A 53 10.80 -3.89 -13.53
N SER A 54 9.52 -3.58 -13.40
CA SER A 54 8.48 -4.60 -13.20
C SER A 54 8.22 -5.41 -14.47
N PRO A 55 8.11 -6.75 -14.35
CA PRO A 55 7.74 -7.61 -15.46
C PRO A 55 6.26 -7.49 -15.85
N LEU A 56 5.42 -6.94 -14.96
CA LEU A 56 4.04 -6.57 -15.23
C LEU A 56 3.84 -5.09 -14.89
N ARG A 57 3.74 -4.23 -15.91
CA ARG A 57 3.56 -2.79 -15.74
C ARG A 57 2.09 -2.47 -15.45
N ALA A 58 1.83 -1.86 -14.31
CA ALA A 58 0.50 -1.41 -13.96
C ALA A 58 0.35 0.09 -14.23
N HIS A 59 -0.79 0.48 -14.78
CA HIS A 59 -1.14 1.85 -15.13
C HIS A 59 -2.46 2.21 -14.44
N ALA A 60 -2.61 3.47 -14.02
CA ALA A 60 -3.87 3.92 -13.41
C ALA A 60 -5.04 3.92 -14.42
N THR A 61 -4.73 4.17 -15.69
CA THR A 61 -5.68 4.21 -16.81
C THR A 61 -5.00 3.72 -18.09
N GLY A 62 -5.78 3.39 -19.12
CA GLY A 62 -5.27 2.97 -20.42
C GLY A 62 -6.13 1.90 -21.07
N ASP A 63 -5.73 1.48 -22.27
CA ASP A 63 -6.35 0.39 -23.02
C ASP A 63 -5.59 -0.92 -22.77
N TYR A 64 -5.65 -1.39 -21.53
CA TYR A 64 -5.04 -2.64 -21.08
C TYR A 64 -6.04 -3.47 -20.27
N PRO A 65 -5.88 -4.79 -20.18
CA PRO A 65 -6.68 -5.61 -19.27
C PRO A 65 -6.63 -5.07 -17.84
N ARG A 66 -7.78 -5.01 -17.17
CA ARG A 66 -7.87 -4.50 -15.80
C ARG A 66 -7.62 -5.62 -14.80
N LEU A 67 -6.79 -5.36 -13.78
CA LEU A 67 -6.72 -6.21 -12.60
C LEU A 67 -7.97 -6.01 -11.75
N GLU A 68 -8.62 -7.11 -11.36
CA GLU A 68 -9.83 -7.05 -10.53
C GLU A 68 -9.53 -6.57 -9.10
N ASP A 69 -8.38 -6.93 -8.55
CA ASP A 69 -7.88 -6.47 -7.26
C ASP A 69 -6.36 -6.31 -7.27
N HIS A 70 -5.75 -5.93 -6.13
CA HIS A 70 -4.29 -5.73 -6.01
C HIS A 70 -3.57 -6.91 -5.33
N SER A 71 -4.24 -8.06 -5.22
CA SER A 71 -3.67 -9.23 -4.58
C SER A 71 -2.52 -9.81 -5.39
N GLU A 72 -1.58 -10.45 -4.69
CA GLU A 72 -0.48 -11.19 -5.32
C GLU A 72 -1.00 -12.30 -6.26
N ALA A 73 -2.13 -12.92 -5.93
CA ALA A 73 -2.75 -13.95 -6.74
C ALA A 73 -3.26 -13.41 -8.08
N ALA A 74 -3.94 -12.26 -8.08
CA ALA A 74 -4.42 -11.60 -9.30
C ALA A 74 -3.24 -11.17 -10.19
N VAL A 75 -2.18 -10.61 -9.60
CA VAL A 75 -0.95 -10.25 -10.31
C VAL A 75 -0.30 -11.48 -10.96
N ARG A 76 -0.15 -12.58 -10.21
CA ARG A 76 0.44 -13.82 -10.73
C ARG A 76 -0.41 -14.44 -11.85
N ALA A 77 -1.73 -14.38 -11.73
CA ALA A 77 -2.65 -14.83 -12.77
C ALA A 77 -2.48 -14.00 -14.05
N ALA A 78 -2.41 -12.66 -13.94
CA ALA A 78 -2.18 -11.78 -15.09
C ALA A 78 -0.84 -12.07 -15.78
N MET A 79 0.22 -12.29 -14.99
CA MET A 79 1.54 -12.68 -15.53
C MET A 79 1.51 -14.05 -16.21
N THR A 80 0.81 -15.03 -15.63
CA THR A 80 0.65 -16.37 -16.21
C THR A 80 -0.16 -16.34 -17.51
N ALA A 81 -1.13 -15.42 -17.61
CA ALA A 81 -1.87 -15.14 -18.84
C ALA A 81 -1.04 -14.42 -19.91
N GLY A 82 0.21 -14.05 -19.61
CA GLY A 82 1.14 -13.42 -20.56
C GLY A 82 0.94 -11.92 -20.72
N HIS A 83 0.16 -11.28 -19.83
CA HIS A 83 0.02 -9.82 -19.85
C HIS A 83 1.34 -9.14 -19.42
N ARG A 84 1.65 -8.02 -20.08
CA ARG A 84 2.81 -7.16 -19.75
C ARG A 84 2.41 -5.80 -19.23
N ASP A 85 1.20 -5.37 -19.55
CA ASP A 85 0.62 -4.09 -19.18
C ASP A 85 -0.82 -4.33 -18.73
N VAL A 86 -1.21 -3.70 -17.62
CA VAL A 86 -2.53 -3.84 -16.99
C VAL A 86 -3.00 -2.51 -16.42
N VAL A 87 -4.31 -2.33 -16.27
CA VAL A 87 -4.89 -1.23 -15.50
C VAL A 87 -5.13 -1.66 -14.06
N SER A 88 -4.75 -0.83 -13.08
CA SER A 88 -4.99 -1.06 -11.64
C SER A 88 -5.26 0.26 -10.93
N ASP A 89 -6.11 0.24 -9.92
CA ASP A 89 -6.34 1.40 -9.04
C ASP A 89 -5.18 1.63 -8.06
N THR A 90 -4.27 0.66 -7.91
CA THR A 90 -3.05 0.77 -7.10
C THR A 90 -1.82 0.27 -7.88
N PRO A 91 -1.38 1.03 -8.91
CA PRO A 91 -0.28 0.62 -9.78
C PRO A 91 1.00 0.19 -9.06
N LEU A 92 1.45 0.94 -8.05
CA LEU A 92 2.70 0.62 -7.35
C LEU A 92 2.60 -0.74 -6.65
N ILE A 93 1.51 -1.00 -5.94
CA ILE A 93 1.30 -2.26 -5.19
C ILE A 93 1.32 -3.46 -6.15
N ALA A 94 0.61 -3.36 -7.28
CA ALA A 94 0.58 -4.42 -8.29
C ALA A 94 1.98 -4.71 -8.85
N MET A 95 2.76 -3.66 -9.15
CA MET A 95 4.12 -3.80 -9.68
C MET A 95 5.10 -4.38 -8.65
N LEU A 96 4.96 -4.05 -7.37
CA LEU A 96 5.78 -4.62 -6.29
C LEU A 96 5.49 -6.12 -6.09
N HIS A 97 4.22 -6.54 -6.19
CA HIS A 97 3.87 -7.96 -6.20
C HIS A 97 4.47 -8.69 -7.40
N ALA A 98 4.45 -8.09 -8.58
CA ALA A 98 5.03 -8.69 -9.79
C ALA A 98 6.55 -8.84 -9.70
N LEU A 99 7.24 -7.82 -9.17
CA LEU A 99 8.68 -7.87 -8.90
C LEU A 99 9.02 -8.98 -7.91
N ARG A 100 8.28 -9.09 -6.81
CA ARG A 100 8.47 -10.15 -5.81
C ARG A 100 8.27 -11.54 -6.42
N ALA A 101 7.19 -11.74 -7.16
CA ALA A 101 6.87 -13.02 -7.78
C ALA A 101 7.87 -13.48 -8.86
N SER A 102 8.76 -12.59 -9.31
CA SER A 102 9.77 -12.89 -10.34
C SER A 102 11.18 -13.08 -9.77
N ALA A 103 11.34 -12.84 -8.47
CA ALA A 103 12.58 -13.09 -7.74
C ALA A 103 12.64 -14.53 -7.17
N ASP A 104 11.52 -15.26 -7.23
CA ASP A 104 11.38 -16.69 -6.92
C ASP A 104 11.64 -17.56 -8.17
#